data_AF-A0AAJ6CFU0-F1
#
_entry.id   AF-A0AAJ6CFU0-F1
#
_cell.length_a   1.000
_cell.length_b   1.000
_cell.length_c   1.000
_cell.angle_alpha   90.00
_cell.angle_beta   90.00
_cell.angle_gamma   90.00
#
_symmetry.space_group_name_H-M   'P 1'
#
loop_
_entity.id
_entity.type
_entity.pdbx_description
1 polymer ?
#
loop_
_entity_poly.entity_id
_entity_poly.type
_entity_poly.pdbx_seq_one_letter_code
_entity_poly.pdbx_strand_id
1 'polypeptide(L)'
;MEQSESSVEVTVCMRQNDDPFARRAFSIYAPISDEALAEYRRRSDSFLPQLRLNVLSAKDDKLILVETVSQLTDERVTPSTLHEALLAQDVVTCDPDMVVVCGDRNDPLELYRFPCWAIRLADIRSLPYYSLIGQWTEQQFLDTLRHYSRAEQRFGA
;
A
#
# COMPACT_ATOMS: atom_id res chain seq x y z
N MET A 1 -0.96 -38.42 -1.63
CA MET A 1 -2.04 -37.51 -2.09
C MET A 1 -1.55 -36.12 -1.78
N GLU A 2 -0.90 -35.46 -2.74
CA GLU A 2 -0.42 -34.09 -2.56
C GLU A 2 -1.62 -33.15 -2.72
N GLN A 3 -1.96 -32.43 -1.65
CA GLN A 3 -2.97 -31.37 -1.72
C GLN A 3 -2.38 -30.25 -2.58
N SER A 4 -3.01 -29.99 -3.73
CA SER A 4 -2.71 -28.82 -4.55
C SER A 4 -3.13 -27.58 -3.78
N GLU A 5 -2.20 -26.94 -3.07
CA GLU A 5 -2.46 -25.65 -2.44
C GLU A 5 -2.87 -24.63 -3.50
N SER A 6 -4.05 -24.04 -3.32
CA SER A 6 -4.51 -22.95 -4.16
C SER A 6 -3.69 -21.69 -3.88
N SER A 7 -3.30 -20.96 -4.92
CA SER A 7 -2.52 -19.73 -4.78
C SER A 7 -3.06 -18.58 -5.63
N VAL A 8 -2.76 -17.36 -5.20
CA VAL A 8 -3.09 -16.11 -5.87
C VAL A 8 -1.82 -15.45 -6.37
N GLU A 9 -1.85 -14.94 -7.60
CA GLU A 9 -0.75 -14.15 -8.15
C GLU A 9 -0.71 -12.77 -7.50
N VAL A 10 0.45 -12.45 -6.92
CA VAL A 10 0.76 -11.15 -6.35
C VAL A 10 1.83 -10.50 -7.23
N THR A 11 1.49 -9.41 -7.89
CA THR A 11 2.46 -8.61 -8.65
C THR A 11 3.24 -7.72 -7.69
N VAL A 12 4.53 -7.98 -7.54
CA VAL A 12 5.45 -7.16 -6.75
C VAL A 12 6.10 -6.12 -7.64
N CYS A 13 5.89 -4.84 -7.32
CA CYS A 13 6.48 -3.70 -7.99
C CYS A 13 7.55 -3.08 -7.09
N MET A 14 8.80 -3.12 -7.55
CA MET A 14 9.94 -2.52 -6.84
C MET A 14 10.72 -1.59 -7.77
N ARG A 15 11.10 -0.43 -7.23
CA ARG A 15 12.00 0.51 -7.89
C ARG A 15 13.44 0.11 -7.66
N GLN A 16 14.25 0.09 -8.72
CA GLN A 16 15.67 -0.24 -8.58
C GLN A 16 16.45 0.93 -7.96
N ASN A 17 17.51 0.58 -7.21
CA ASN A 17 18.30 1.56 -6.47
C ASN A 17 19.12 2.50 -7.38
N ASP A 18 19.48 2.03 -8.58
CA ASP A 18 20.48 2.65 -9.47
C ASP A 18 19.85 3.37 -10.67
N ASP A 19 18.58 3.10 -10.97
CA ASP A 19 17.82 3.80 -12.00
C ASP A 19 16.38 4.04 -11.47
N PRO A 20 16.00 5.31 -11.19
CA PRO A 20 14.66 5.66 -10.70
C PRO A 20 13.55 5.39 -11.73
N PHE A 21 13.89 5.06 -12.98
CA PHE A 21 12.93 4.67 -14.03
C PHE A 21 12.91 3.17 -14.27
N ALA A 22 13.93 2.42 -13.84
CA ALA A 22 13.94 0.97 -13.93
C ALA A 22 13.03 0.36 -12.85
N ARG A 23 11.89 -0.14 -13.30
CA ARG A 23 10.98 -0.95 -12.48
C ARG A 23 11.20 -2.41 -12.76
N ARG A 24 11.33 -3.21 -11.70
CA ARG A 24 11.29 -4.67 -11.82
C ARG A 24 9.99 -5.15 -11.21
N ALA A 25 9.05 -5.51 -12.09
CA ALA A 25 7.87 -6.25 -11.68
C ALA A 25 8.19 -7.74 -11.70
N PHE A 26 7.83 -8.46 -10.64
CA PHE A 26 7.85 -9.91 -10.63
C PHE A 26 6.65 -10.43 -9.85
N SER A 27 6.17 -11.62 -10.22
CA SER A 27 5.03 -12.23 -9.56
C SER A 27 5.49 -13.20 -8.47
N ILE A 28 4.86 -13.12 -7.30
CA ILE A 28 4.94 -14.16 -6.26
C ILE A 28 3.56 -14.81 -6.12
N TYR A 29 3.52 -16.07 -5.73
CA TYR A 29 2.26 -16.78 -5.48
C TYR A 29 2.02 -16.86 -3.98
N ALA A 30 0.94 -16.24 -3.50
CA ALA A 30 0.55 -16.31 -2.11
C ALA A 30 -0.48 -17.43 -1.91
N PRO A 31 -0.33 -18.28 -0.90
CA PRO A 31 -1.33 -19.31 -0.61
C PRO A 31 -2.66 -18.64 -0.26
N ILE A 32 -3.76 -19.20 -0.77
CA ILE A 32 -5.12 -18.79 -0.43
C ILE A 32 -5.86 -19.98 0.17
N SER A 33 -6.64 -19.76 1.22
CA SER A 33 -7.45 -20.83 1.79
C SER A 33 -8.55 -21.26 0.82
N ASP A 34 -8.92 -22.55 0.89
CA ASP A 34 -9.98 -23.10 0.05
C ASP A 34 -11.32 -22.40 0.33
N GLU A 35 -11.59 -21.98 1.57
CA GLU A 35 -12.80 -21.22 1.91
C GLU A 35 -12.82 -19.85 1.23
N ALA A 36 -11.70 -19.12 1.24
CA ALA A 36 -11.60 -17.81 0.60
C ALA A 36 -11.75 -17.93 -0.93
N LEU A 37 -11.16 -18.97 -1.52
CA LEU A 37 -11.30 -19.25 -2.95
C LEU A 37 -12.72 -19.68 -3.32
N ALA A 38 -13.39 -20.48 -2.50
CA ALA A 38 -14.78 -20.88 -2.70
C ALA A 38 -15.75 -19.69 -2.57
N GLU A 39 -15.55 -18.83 -1.57
CA GLU A 39 -16.30 -17.59 -1.38
C GLU A 39 -16.15 -16.69 -2.62
N TYR A 40 -14.92 -16.52 -3.09
CA TYR A 40 -14.58 -15.75 -4.30
C TYR A 40 -15.25 -16.32 -5.55
N ARG A 41 -15.10 -17.62 -5.83
CA ARG A 41 -15.71 -18.29 -7.00
C ARG A 41 -17.23 -18.13 -7.04
N ARG A 42 -17.89 -18.16 -5.87
CA ARG A 42 -19.34 -17.95 -5.75
C ARG A 42 -19.76 -16.52 -6.08
N ARG A 43 -18.88 -15.52 -5.93
CA ARG A 43 -19.17 -14.11 -6.25
C ARG A 43 -19.11 -13.77 -7.75
N SER A 44 -18.67 -14.71 -8.59
CA SER A 44 -18.81 -14.64 -10.06
C SER A 44 -18.10 -13.47 -10.76
N ASP A 45 -16.93 -13.04 -10.29
CA ASP A 45 -16.03 -12.22 -11.09
C ASP A 45 -15.01 -13.11 -11.81
N SER A 46 -14.84 -12.92 -13.11
CA SER A 46 -14.01 -13.74 -13.99
C SER A 46 -12.49 -13.53 -13.82
N PHE A 47 -12.06 -12.77 -12.82
CA PHE A 47 -10.67 -12.30 -12.68
C PHE A 47 -10.14 -12.57 -11.28
N LEU A 48 -9.33 -13.63 -11.14
CA LEU A 48 -8.61 -13.95 -9.89
C LEU A 48 -8.12 -12.67 -9.20
N PRO A 49 -8.27 -12.55 -7.88
CA PRO A 49 -7.93 -11.34 -7.16
C PRO A 49 -6.46 -11.00 -7.43
N GLN A 50 -6.18 -9.96 -8.22
CA GLN A 50 -4.82 -9.51 -8.44
C GLN A 50 -4.41 -8.68 -7.23
N LEU A 51 -3.46 -9.21 -6.45
CA LEU A 51 -2.84 -8.44 -5.39
C LEU A 51 -1.65 -7.71 -5.96
N ARG A 52 -1.54 -6.41 -5.71
CA ARG A 52 -0.34 -5.64 -6.04
C ARG A 52 0.40 -5.26 -4.77
N LEU A 53 1.69 -5.56 -4.73
CA LEU A 53 2.59 -5.18 -3.65
C LEU A 53 3.59 -4.14 -4.16
N ASN A 54 3.44 -2.89 -3.71
CA ASN A 54 4.42 -1.85 -3.98
C ASN A 54 5.44 -1.83 -2.83
N VAL A 55 6.73 -2.05 -3.15
CA VAL A 55 7.83 -1.96 -2.18
C VAL A 55 8.45 -0.58 -2.29
N LEU A 56 8.26 0.22 -1.24
CA LEU A 56 8.66 1.62 -1.21
C LEU A 56 9.89 1.83 -0.35
N SER A 57 10.59 2.92 -0.64
CA SER A 57 11.77 3.37 0.09
C SER A 57 11.67 4.86 0.42
N ALA A 58 12.61 5.35 1.23
CA ALA A 58 12.74 6.78 1.51
C ALA A 58 12.94 7.66 0.27
N LYS A 59 13.32 7.09 -0.88
CA LYS A 59 13.46 7.83 -2.15
C LYS A 59 12.11 8.13 -2.79
N ASP A 60 11.05 7.43 -2.39
CA ASP A 60 9.73 7.50 -3.01
C ASP A 60 8.81 8.58 -2.40
N ASP A 61 9.30 9.33 -1.41
CA ASP A 61 8.59 10.44 -0.78
C ASP A 61 8.85 11.79 -1.48
N LYS A 62 9.58 12.71 -0.84
CA LYS A 62 9.68 14.10 -1.31
C LYS A 62 10.43 14.26 -2.62
N LEU A 63 11.38 13.37 -2.93
CA LEU A 63 12.14 13.46 -4.17
C LEU A 63 11.21 13.33 -5.38
N ILE A 64 10.30 12.37 -5.33
CA ILE A 64 9.33 12.15 -6.42
C ILE A 64 8.35 13.30 -6.52
N LEU A 65 7.94 13.86 -5.38
CA LEU A 65 7.10 15.06 -5.37
C LEU A 65 7.79 16.23 -6.08
N VAL A 66 9.05 16.51 -5.75
CA VAL A 66 9.83 17.60 -6.34
C VAL A 66 10.08 17.36 -7.83
N GLU A 67 10.44 16.13 -8.22
CA GLU A 67 10.65 15.74 -9.61
C GLU A 67 9.37 15.91 -10.43
N THR A 68 8.24 15.43 -9.91
CA THR A 68 6.94 15.52 -10.57
C THR A 68 6.55 16.97 -10.79
N VAL A 69 6.66 17.82 -9.75
CA VAL A 69 6.37 19.26 -9.87
C VAL A 69 7.28 19.93 -10.90
N SER A 70 8.56 19.55 -10.97
CA SER A 70 9.52 20.13 -11.92
C SER A 70 9.23 19.77 -13.39
N GLN A 71 8.48 18.68 -13.62
CA GLN A 71 8.06 18.23 -14.95
C GLN A 71 6.74 18.85 -15.40
N LEU A 72 5.99 19.49 -14.50
CA LEU A 72 4.74 20.16 -14.86
C LEU A 72 5.06 21.49 -15.56
N THR A 73 5.01 21.49 -16.88
CA THR A 73 5.18 22.69 -17.71
C THR A 73 3.83 23.37 -17.97
N ASP A 74 3.29 24.13 -17.00
CA ASP A 74 2.41 25.30 -17.24
C ASP A 74 1.89 25.93 -15.93
N GLU A 75 1.50 27.21 -16.03
CA GLU A 75 1.24 28.20 -14.98
C GLU A 75 0.13 27.91 -13.94
N ARG A 76 -0.46 26.70 -13.92
CA ARG A 76 -1.46 26.33 -12.90
C ARG A 76 -1.27 24.91 -12.40
N VAL A 77 -0.21 24.72 -11.62
CA VAL A 77 -0.09 23.54 -10.74
C VAL A 77 -1.23 23.59 -9.73
N THR A 78 -2.19 22.69 -9.89
CA THR A 78 -3.28 22.45 -8.91
C THR A 78 -3.00 21.16 -8.14
N PRO A 79 -3.63 20.96 -6.96
CA PRO A 79 -3.55 19.69 -6.25
C PRO A 79 -3.99 18.49 -7.10
N SER A 80 -5.02 18.65 -7.94
CA SER A 80 -5.51 17.56 -8.80
C SER A 80 -4.52 17.19 -9.89
N THR A 81 -3.97 18.17 -10.61
CA THR A 81 -2.96 17.92 -11.66
C THR A 81 -1.68 17.31 -11.08
N LEU A 82 -1.27 17.74 -9.88
CA LEU A 82 -0.14 17.15 -9.18
C LEU A 82 -0.44 15.71 -8.75
N HIS A 83 -1.64 15.43 -8.24
CA HIS A 83 -2.04 14.09 -7.85
C HIS A 83 -2.07 13.11 -9.02
N GLU A 84 -2.65 13.50 -10.16
CA GLU A 84 -2.66 12.69 -11.38
C GLU A 84 -1.25 12.40 -11.88
N ALA A 85 -0.37 13.42 -11.88
CA ALA A 85 1.03 13.25 -12.27
C ALA A 85 1.79 12.30 -11.32
N LEU A 86 1.52 12.36 -10.02
CA LEU A 86 2.10 11.44 -9.02
C LEU A 86 1.61 10.00 -9.20
N LEU A 87 0.32 9.79 -9.50
CA LEU A 87 -0.21 8.46 -9.80
C LEU A 87 0.42 7.88 -11.08
N ALA A 88 0.71 8.72 -12.08
CA ALA A 88 1.42 8.30 -13.28
C ALA A 88 2.87 7.86 -12.99
N GLN A 89 3.49 8.37 -11.93
CA GLN A 89 4.79 7.88 -11.43
C GLN A 89 4.68 6.50 -10.78
N ASP A 90 3.46 5.99 -10.54
CA ASP A 90 3.17 4.62 -10.07
C ASP A 90 3.94 4.21 -8.81
N VAL A 91 4.35 5.22 -8.02
CA VAL A 91 4.93 5.03 -6.69
C VAL A 91 3.86 4.49 -5.76
N VAL A 92 2.68 5.11 -5.81
CA VAL A 92 1.44 4.58 -5.27
C VAL A 92 0.46 4.47 -6.42
N THR A 93 -0.23 3.34 -6.53
CA THR A 93 -1.28 3.12 -7.54
C THR A 93 -2.57 3.85 -7.22
N CYS A 94 -2.79 4.10 -5.94
CA CYS A 94 -3.90 4.83 -5.37
C CYS A 94 -3.44 5.38 -4.02
N ASP A 95 -4.15 6.37 -3.49
CA ASP A 95 -3.92 6.78 -2.12
C ASP A 95 -4.28 5.62 -1.17
N PRO A 96 -3.46 5.34 -0.15
CA PRO A 96 -3.83 4.38 0.87
C PRO A 96 -4.98 4.92 1.71
N ASP A 97 -6.03 4.12 1.87
CA ASP A 97 -7.11 4.45 2.82
C ASP A 97 -6.67 4.27 4.28
N MET A 98 -5.72 3.37 4.51
CA MET A 98 -5.21 3.03 5.83
C MET A 98 -3.70 2.80 5.78
N VAL A 99 -2.99 3.33 6.77
CA VAL A 99 -1.56 3.13 6.98
C VAL A 99 -1.34 2.54 8.37
N VAL A 100 -0.62 1.43 8.41
CA VAL A 100 -0.28 0.74 9.66
C VAL A 100 1.22 0.90 9.91
N VAL A 101 1.56 1.58 11.00
CA VAL A 101 2.95 1.82 11.42
C VAL A 101 3.33 0.76 12.44
N CYS A 102 4.19 -0.16 12.02
CA CYS A 102 4.76 -1.19 12.88
C CYS A 102 6.01 -0.66 13.58
N GLY A 103 5.99 -0.57 14.92
CA GLY A 103 7.09 0.01 15.69
C GLY A 103 7.18 -0.54 17.11
N ASP A 104 8.01 0.13 17.92
CA ASP A 104 8.09 -0.10 19.37
C ASP A 104 7.07 0.76 20.11
N ARG A 105 6.61 0.30 21.28
CA ARG A 105 5.68 1.02 22.15
C ARG A 105 6.27 2.33 22.66
N ASN A 106 7.58 2.39 22.79
CA ASN A 106 8.26 3.56 23.36
C ASN A 106 8.65 4.60 22.32
N ASP A 107 8.55 4.26 21.03
CA ASP A 107 8.93 5.15 19.95
C ASP A 107 7.75 6.05 19.55
N PRO A 108 8.01 7.32 19.18
CA PRO A 108 6.99 8.16 18.59
C PRO A 108 6.49 7.54 17.27
N LEU A 109 5.23 7.81 16.92
CA LEU A 109 4.70 7.43 15.62
C LEU A 109 5.42 8.24 14.53
N GLU A 110 6.30 7.58 13.80
CA GLU A 110 7.04 8.14 12.67
C GLU A 110 6.72 7.41 11.37
N LEU A 111 6.62 8.18 10.28
CA LEU A 111 6.31 7.65 8.95
C LEU A 111 7.58 7.40 8.12
N TYR A 112 8.77 7.66 8.65
CA TYR A 112 10.07 7.35 8.03
C TYR A 112 10.19 7.65 6.53
N ARG A 113 9.68 8.82 6.10
CA ARG A 113 9.66 9.23 4.67
C ARG A 113 8.81 8.29 3.80
N PHE A 114 7.68 7.84 4.31
CA PHE A 114 6.59 7.30 3.50
C PHE A 114 5.99 8.42 2.63
N PRO A 115 5.50 8.15 1.40
CA PRO A 115 5.01 9.18 0.47
C PRO A 115 3.98 10.12 1.11
N CYS A 116 4.41 11.33 1.46
CA CYS A 116 3.63 12.23 2.30
C CYS A 116 2.37 12.76 1.60
N TRP A 117 2.39 12.87 0.27
CA TRP A 117 1.21 13.27 -0.51
C TRP A 117 0.10 12.22 -0.54
N ALA A 118 0.47 10.94 -0.53
CA ALA A 118 -0.48 9.83 -0.66
C ALA A 118 -1.34 9.66 0.59
N ILE A 119 -0.75 9.90 1.77
CA ILE A 119 -1.40 9.63 3.07
C ILE A 119 -2.31 10.75 3.57
N ARG A 120 -2.58 11.77 2.75
CA ARG A 120 -3.31 12.98 3.15
C ARG A 120 -4.71 12.73 3.74
N LEU A 121 -5.34 11.60 3.39
CA LEU A 121 -6.65 11.19 3.91
C LEU A 121 -6.61 9.80 4.56
N ALA A 122 -5.42 9.20 4.70
CA ALA A 122 -5.27 7.86 5.23
C ALA A 122 -5.61 7.83 6.73
N ASP A 123 -6.31 6.79 7.17
CA ASP A 123 -6.40 6.45 8.59
C ASP A 123 -5.06 5.85 9.04
N ILE A 124 -4.38 6.49 10.00
CA ILE A 124 -3.04 6.10 10.44
C ILE A 124 -3.12 5.43 11.81
N ARG A 125 -2.66 4.19 11.89
CA ARG A 125 -2.65 3.39 13.12
C ARG A 125 -1.26 2.90 13.47
N SER A 126 -0.95 2.89 14.77
CA SER A 126 0.25 2.25 15.31
C SER A 126 0.01 0.81 15.75
N LEU A 127 1.00 -0.06 15.52
CA LEU A 127 1.13 -1.37 16.11
C LEU A 127 2.42 -1.44 16.95
N PRO A 128 2.33 -1.07 18.24
CA PRO A 128 3.50 -0.84 19.10
C PRO A 128 4.23 -2.11 19.58
N TYR A 129 3.72 -3.31 19.25
CA TYR A 129 4.31 -4.57 19.68
C TYR A 129 4.92 -5.36 18.52
N TYR A 130 4.97 -4.77 17.33
CA TYR A 130 5.53 -5.44 16.16
C TYR A 130 7.03 -5.69 16.33
N SER A 131 7.77 -4.75 16.95
CA SER A 131 9.21 -4.92 17.23
C SER A 131 9.52 -6.15 18.11
N LEU A 132 8.60 -6.52 19.01
CA LEU A 132 8.77 -7.65 19.94
C LEU A 132 8.36 -8.98 19.32
N ILE A 133 7.29 -8.99 18.53
CA ILE A 133 6.69 -10.21 17.97
C ILE A 133 7.32 -10.55 16.60
N GLY A 134 7.81 -9.54 15.87
CA GLY A 134 8.44 -9.68 14.55
C GLY A 134 7.48 -10.06 13.42
N GLN A 135 6.19 -10.20 13.73
CA GLN A 135 5.17 -10.62 12.77
C GLN A 135 3.80 -10.04 13.15
N TRP A 136 2.92 -9.99 12.16
CA TRP A 136 1.55 -9.59 12.33
C TRP A 136 0.67 -10.80 12.64
N THR A 137 -0.10 -10.76 13.72
CA THR A 137 -1.04 -11.85 14.02
C THR A 137 -2.36 -11.66 13.27
N GLU A 138 -3.06 -12.76 12.98
CA GLU A 138 -4.38 -12.72 12.35
C GLU A 138 -5.35 -11.84 13.15
N GLN A 139 -5.35 -11.94 14.48
CA GLN A 139 -6.17 -11.10 15.34
C GLN A 139 -5.83 -9.60 15.18
N GLN A 140 -4.55 -9.24 15.11
CA GLN A 140 -4.13 -7.85 14.89
C GLN A 140 -4.57 -7.33 13.52
N PHE A 141 -4.50 -8.17 12.48
CA PHE A 141 -5.00 -7.85 11.16
C PHE A 141 -6.51 -7.60 11.17
N LEU A 142 -7.30 -8.52 11.74
CA LEU A 142 -8.75 -8.39 11.85
C LEU A 142 -9.17 -7.17 12.70
N ASP A 143 -8.47 -6.90 13.80
CA ASP A 143 -8.74 -5.72 14.63
C ASP A 143 -8.37 -4.41 13.93
N THR A 144 -7.42 -4.46 13.01
CA THR A 144 -7.09 -3.34 12.12
C THR A 144 -8.24 -3.08 11.14
N LEU A 145 -8.73 -4.12 10.47
CA LEU A 145 -9.88 -3.99 9.55
C LEU A 145 -11.16 -3.52 10.27
N ARG A 146 -11.45 -4.04 11.46
CA ARG A 146 -12.60 -3.62 12.27
C ARG A 146 -12.52 -2.15 12.64
N HIS A 147 -11.33 -1.66 13.00
CA HIS A 147 -11.12 -0.25 13.31
C HIS A 147 -11.42 0.63 12.11
N TYR A 148 -10.78 0.33 10.97
CA TYR A 148 -11.00 1.07 9.73
C TYR A 148 -12.47 1.09 9.32
N SER A 149 -13.17 -0.05 9.39
CA SER A 149 -14.61 -0.13 9.06
C SER A 149 -15.54 0.72 9.93
N ARG A 150 -15.05 1.19 11.08
CA ARG A 150 -15.78 2.03 12.05
C ARG A 150 -15.28 3.48 12.05
N ALA A 151 -14.20 3.78 11.35
CA ALA A 151 -13.65 5.12 11.30
C ALA A 151 -14.59 6.03 10.49
N GLU A 152 -14.90 7.22 11.02
CA GLU A 152 -15.66 8.24 10.30
C GLU A 152 -14.68 9.17 9.57
N GLN A 153 -14.73 9.17 8.25
CA GLN A 153 -13.94 10.08 7.42
C GLN A 153 -14.83 11.20 6.88
N ARG A 154 -14.63 12.40 7.41
CA ARG A 154 -15.41 13.60 7.02
C ARG A 154 -14.75 14.45 5.94
N PHE A 155 -13.47 14.22 5.68
CA PHE A 155 -12.68 14.95 4.68
C PHE A 155 -12.80 16.49 4.77
N GLY A 156 -13.03 17.02 5.98
CA GLY A 156 -13.17 18.46 6.25
C GLY A 156 -14.61 19.01 6.29
N ALA A 157 -15.63 18.15 6.22
CA ALA A 157 -17.05 18.53 6.36
C ALA A 157 -17.54 18.64 7.82
#